data_AF-K1SXH8-F1
#
_entry.id   AF-K1SXH8-F1
#
_cell.length_a   1.000
_cell.length_b   1.000
_cell.length_c   1.000
_cell.angle_alpha   90.00
_cell.angle_beta   90.00
_cell.angle_gamma   90.00
#
_symmetry.space_group_name_H-M   'P 1'
#
loop_
_entity.id
_entity.type
_entity.pdbx_description
1 polymer ?
#
loop_
_entity_poly.entity_id
_entity_poly.type
_entity_poly.pdbx_seq_one_letter_code
_entity_poly.pdbx_strand_id
1 'polypeptide(L)'
;PLLRSAGATTTSARPPASGKAAPPPPRRTPTSHEIKAKEYADLDDEFAKDVSDFDTLDEFKADIRAKLEESAKNAADAKLDADITDAVIEKLEGEIPDAMINNRVDDLVRDWEYRNRYQGITVADYLKFTNTTIEQFKENFKEPAAKQVKLRLALEKIAQIENVAVTDEDVEKEYAEMAENYKMELDKVKGSCCRRSAQKRP
;
A
#
# COMPACT_ATOMS: atom_id res chain seq x y z
N PRO A 1 52.06 -14.86 7.22
CA PRO A 1 52.25 -15.10 8.67
C PRO A 1 51.08 -14.53 9.47
N LEU A 2 50.16 -15.40 9.88
CA LEU A 2 49.34 -15.34 11.10
C LEU A 2 48.28 -16.46 10.97
N LEU A 3 48.63 -17.65 11.45
CA LEU A 3 47.63 -18.62 11.90
C LEU A 3 46.92 -18.01 13.11
N ARG A 4 45.58 -18.04 13.14
CA ARG A 4 44.81 -18.60 14.27
C ARG A 4 43.30 -18.50 14.10
N SER A 5 42.67 -19.67 14.29
CA SER A 5 41.39 -19.95 14.95
C SER A 5 40.14 -19.19 14.51
N ALA A 6 39.19 -19.91 13.90
CA ALA A 6 37.76 -19.63 14.10
C ALA A 6 36.91 -20.88 13.84
N GLY A 7 37.09 -21.93 14.66
CA GLY A 7 36.01 -22.88 14.91
C GLY A 7 35.00 -22.22 15.84
N ALA A 8 34.20 -21.30 15.33
CA ALA A 8 33.15 -20.63 16.09
C ALA A 8 31.82 -21.31 15.80
N THR A 9 31.50 -22.33 16.58
CA THR A 9 30.15 -22.88 16.69
C THR A 9 29.27 -21.87 17.44
N THR A 10 28.84 -20.81 16.76
CA THR A 10 27.86 -19.88 17.34
C THR A 10 26.49 -20.55 17.34
N THR A 11 26.20 -21.26 18.44
CA THR A 11 24.85 -21.70 18.80
C THR A 11 24.02 -20.45 19.08
N SER A 12 23.27 -19.96 18.09
CA SER A 12 22.22 -18.97 18.30
C SER A 12 21.04 -19.63 19.00
N ALA A 13 21.10 -19.70 20.33
CA ALA A 13 19.95 -20.05 21.15
C ALA A 13 19.05 -18.82 21.29
N ARG A 14 18.00 -18.74 20.48
CA ARG A 14 16.90 -17.80 20.70
C ARG A 14 16.05 -18.35 21.86
N PRO A 15 15.92 -17.66 23.00
CA PRO A 15 15.09 -18.15 24.09
C PRO A 15 13.61 -18.07 23.70
N PRO A 16 12.78 -19.09 24.01
CA PRO A 16 11.34 -19.02 23.78
C PRO A 16 10.68 -18.07 24.79
N ALA A 17 9.77 -17.24 24.29
CA ALA A 17 8.87 -16.44 25.12
C ALA A 17 7.95 -17.36 25.94
N SER A 18 8.08 -17.27 27.26
CA SER A 18 7.15 -17.69 28.32
C SER A 18 6.30 -18.96 28.14
N GLY A 19 6.52 -19.92 29.06
CA GLY A 19 5.44 -20.73 29.64
C GLY A 19 5.33 -22.19 29.15
N LYS A 20 5.83 -23.10 29.99
CA LYS A 20 5.82 -24.58 29.94
C LYS A 20 6.92 -25.25 29.11
N ALA A 21 7.66 -26.11 29.80
CA ALA A 21 8.79 -26.89 29.32
C ALA A 21 8.35 -27.95 28.29
N ALA A 22 8.56 -27.66 27.01
CA ALA A 22 8.58 -28.68 25.96
C ALA A 22 10.00 -29.29 25.86
N PRO A 23 10.15 -30.59 25.54
CA PRO A 23 11.46 -31.22 25.40
C PRO A 23 12.29 -30.50 24.32
N PRO A 24 13.62 -30.39 24.50
CA PRO A 24 14.46 -29.60 23.61
C PRO A 24 14.37 -30.16 22.18
N PRO A 25 14.14 -29.30 21.16
CA PRO A 25 14.11 -29.75 19.77
C PRO A 25 15.47 -30.37 19.40
N PRO A 26 15.50 -31.37 18.49
CA PRO A 26 16.75 -31.95 18.03
C PRO A 26 17.64 -30.83 17.45
N ARG A 27 18.85 -30.71 18.01
CA ARG A 27 19.87 -29.75 17.53
C ARG A 27 20.21 -30.07 16.08
N ARG A 28 19.57 -29.36 15.14
CA ARG A 28 20.05 -29.31 13.77
C ARG A 28 21.20 -28.32 13.74
N THR A 29 22.42 -28.81 13.76
CA THR A 29 23.59 -28.02 13.40
C THR A 29 23.55 -27.82 11.89
N PRO A 30 23.29 -26.61 11.35
CA PRO A 30 23.49 -26.39 9.93
C PRO A 30 24.98 -26.56 9.64
N THR A 31 25.34 -27.60 8.89
CA THR A 31 26.66 -27.70 8.30
C THR A 31 26.75 -26.65 7.21
N SER A 32 27.48 -25.56 7.48
CA SER A 32 27.78 -24.56 6.45
C SER A 32 28.74 -25.20 5.45
N HIS A 33 28.17 -25.72 4.37
CA HIS A 33 28.92 -26.11 3.20
C HIS A 33 29.07 -24.85 2.35
N GLU A 34 30.26 -24.25 2.39
CA GLU A 34 30.67 -23.12 1.55
C GLU A 34 30.16 -21.73 1.99
N ILE A 35 31.09 -20.89 2.44
CA ILE A 35 30.86 -19.45 2.60
C ILE A 35 31.22 -18.82 1.25
N LYS A 36 30.23 -18.61 0.39
CA LYS A 36 30.43 -17.86 -0.85
C LYS A 36 30.42 -16.37 -0.52
N ALA A 37 31.59 -15.74 -0.61
CA ALA A 37 31.69 -14.29 -0.61
C ALA A 37 31.00 -13.76 -1.87
N LYS A 38 30.16 -12.75 -1.72
CA LYS A 38 29.47 -12.10 -2.83
C LYS A 38 30.45 -11.13 -3.49
N GLU A 39 31.20 -11.61 -4.47
CA GLU A 39 31.97 -10.74 -5.36
C GLU A 39 30.98 -10.06 -6.30
N TYR A 40 30.89 -8.73 -6.22
CA TYR A 40 30.09 -7.95 -7.14
C TYR A 40 30.85 -7.86 -8.46
N ALA A 41 30.17 -8.10 -9.58
CA ALA A 41 30.74 -7.81 -10.90
C ALA A 41 31.05 -6.30 -10.98
N ASP A 42 32.09 -5.96 -11.74
CA ASP A 42 32.39 -4.56 -12.00
C ASP A 42 31.19 -3.90 -12.69
N LEU A 43 30.90 -2.65 -12.34
CA LEU A 43 29.82 -1.88 -12.94
C LEU A 43 30.27 -1.42 -14.33
N ASP A 44 30.12 -2.30 -15.32
CA ASP A 44 30.45 -2.06 -16.73
C ASP A 44 29.23 -2.20 -17.66
N ASP A 45 29.45 -1.96 -18.96
CA ASP A 45 28.39 -2.05 -19.97
C ASP A 45 27.88 -3.50 -20.18
N GLU A 46 28.67 -4.53 -19.80
CA GLU A 46 28.20 -5.92 -19.80
C GLU A 46 27.19 -6.15 -18.67
N PHE A 47 27.43 -5.57 -17.48
CA PHE A 47 26.46 -5.59 -16.39
C PHE A 47 25.16 -4.89 -16.78
N ALA A 48 25.22 -3.71 -17.42
CA ALA A 48 24.02 -3.00 -17.86
C ALA A 48 23.15 -3.84 -18.81
N LYS A 49 23.76 -4.58 -19.74
CA LYS A 49 23.05 -5.50 -20.65
C LYS A 49 22.49 -6.74 -19.96
N ASP A 50 23.16 -7.23 -18.92
CA ASP A 50 22.72 -8.42 -18.18
C ASP A 50 21.53 -8.15 -17.25
N VAL A 51 21.44 -6.94 -16.67
CA VAL A 51 20.38 -6.58 -15.72
C VAL A 51 19.32 -5.61 -16.24
N SER A 52 19.51 -5.04 -17.44
CA SER A 52 18.57 -4.08 -18.00
C SER A 52 18.46 -4.19 -19.52
N ASP A 53 17.44 -3.55 -20.09
CA ASP A 53 17.23 -3.46 -21.54
C ASP A 53 18.15 -2.40 -22.21
N PHE A 54 19.12 -1.83 -21.47
CA PHE A 54 20.02 -0.78 -21.95
C PHE A 54 21.40 -1.32 -22.34
N ASP A 55 21.97 -0.75 -23.40
CA ASP A 55 23.25 -1.18 -23.96
C ASP A 55 24.48 -0.59 -23.24
N THR A 56 24.28 0.45 -22.44
CA THR A 56 25.36 1.14 -21.73
C THR A 56 25.02 1.41 -20.27
N LEU A 57 26.04 1.45 -19.43
CA LEU A 57 25.91 1.77 -18.02
C LEU A 57 25.42 3.19 -17.77
N ASP A 58 25.78 4.13 -18.65
CA ASP A 58 25.34 5.53 -18.53
C ASP A 58 23.84 5.69 -18.83
N GLU A 59 23.30 4.95 -19.80
CA GLU A 59 21.85 4.91 -20.06
C GLU A 59 21.10 4.27 -18.89
N PHE A 60 21.61 3.16 -18.34
CA PHE A 60 21.02 2.52 -17.16
C PHE A 60 21.04 3.44 -15.93
N LYS A 61 22.14 4.17 -15.71
CA LYS A 61 22.22 5.19 -14.64
C LYS A 61 21.25 6.35 -14.89
N ALA A 62 21.08 6.79 -16.13
CA ALA A 62 20.15 7.85 -16.49
C ALA A 62 18.69 7.42 -16.25
N ASP A 63 18.31 6.19 -16.60
CA ASP A 63 16.98 5.64 -16.31
C ASP A 63 16.72 5.49 -14.81
N ILE A 64 17.68 4.96 -14.04
CA ILE A 64 17.57 4.92 -12.58
C ILE A 64 17.39 6.32 -12.01
N ARG A 65 18.16 7.29 -12.50
CA ARG A 65 18.04 8.68 -12.08
C ARG A 65 16.67 9.25 -12.39
N ALA A 66 16.15 9.03 -13.60
CA ALA A 66 14.81 9.45 -14.00
C ALA A 66 13.73 8.83 -13.11
N LYS A 67 13.81 7.52 -12.83
CA LYS A 67 12.90 6.82 -11.91
C LYS A 67 12.96 7.35 -10.49
N LEU A 68 14.16 7.68 -9.99
CA LEU A 68 14.33 8.28 -8.68
C LEU A 68 13.80 9.72 -8.63
N GLU A 69 14.01 10.51 -9.67
CA GLU A 69 13.47 11.86 -9.80
C GLU A 69 11.93 11.83 -9.87
N GLU A 70 11.35 10.94 -10.67
CA GLU A 70 9.90 10.73 -10.73
C GLU A 70 9.34 10.25 -9.39
N SER A 71 9.99 9.27 -8.75
CA SER A 71 9.57 8.79 -7.43
C SER A 71 9.67 9.89 -6.37
N ALA A 72 10.70 10.72 -6.41
CA ALA A 72 10.87 11.84 -5.49
C ALA A 72 9.81 12.92 -5.73
N LYS A 73 9.48 13.21 -6.99
CA LYS A 73 8.42 14.14 -7.36
C LYS A 73 7.05 13.64 -6.86
N ASN A 74 6.70 12.39 -7.17
CA ASN A 74 5.45 11.79 -6.72
C ASN A 74 5.34 11.76 -5.19
N ALA A 75 6.45 11.51 -4.49
CA ALA A 75 6.48 11.56 -3.03
C ALA A 75 6.31 12.98 -2.47
N ALA A 76 6.89 13.99 -3.14
CA ALA A 76 6.72 15.39 -2.76
C ALA A 76 5.27 15.86 -2.98
N ASP A 77 4.68 15.52 -4.12
CA ASP A 77 3.28 15.84 -4.46
C ASP A 77 2.33 15.17 -3.48
N ALA A 78 2.50 13.87 -3.20
CA ALA A 78 1.69 13.15 -2.22
C ALA A 78 1.82 13.71 -0.80
N LYS A 79 3.01 14.20 -0.42
CA LYS A 79 3.21 14.86 0.87
C LYS A 79 2.49 16.19 0.93
N LEU A 80 2.59 17.00 -0.12
CA LEU A 80 1.89 18.27 -0.22
C LEU A 80 0.37 18.07 -0.12
N ASP A 81 -0.17 17.08 -0.83
CA ASP A 81 -1.58 16.73 -0.75
C ASP A 81 -1.98 16.30 0.67
N ALA A 82 -1.16 15.45 1.32
CA ALA A 82 -1.40 15.05 2.70
C ALA A 82 -1.43 16.26 3.65
N ASP A 83 -0.43 17.13 3.56
CA ASP A 83 -0.31 18.35 4.38
C ASP A 83 -1.53 19.28 4.17
N ILE A 84 -2.01 19.43 2.93
CA ILE A 84 -3.23 20.20 2.62
C ILE A 84 -4.46 19.54 3.24
N THR A 85 -4.64 18.23 3.04
CA THR A 85 -5.80 17.52 3.57
C THR A 85 -5.85 17.57 5.10
N ASP A 86 -4.72 17.41 5.77
CA ASP A 86 -4.63 17.52 7.22
C ASP A 86 -4.97 18.95 7.69
N ALA A 87 -4.45 19.99 7.03
CA ALA A 87 -4.78 21.38 7.34
C ALA A 87 -6.28 21.71 7.13
N VAL A 88 -6.92 21.10 6.12
CA VAL A 88 -8.38 21.22 5.89
C VAL A 88 -9.17 20.52 6.99
N ILE A 89 -8.73 19.32 7.39
CA ILE A 89 -9.35 18.55 8.47
C ILE A 89 -9.25 19.28 9.82
N GLU A 90 -8.11 19.92 10.12
CA GLU A 90 -7.91 20.69 11.36
C GLU A 90 -8.83 21.89 11.48
N LYS A 91 -9.19 22.52 10.36
CA LYS A 91 -10.12 23.65 10.33
C LYS A 91 -11.60 23.24 10.40
N LEU A 92 -11.90 21.94 10.30
CA LEU A 92 -13.27 21.45 10.37
C LEU A 92 -13.75 21.45 11.82
N GLU A 93 -14.58 22.43 12.17
CA GLU A 93 -15.28 22.47 13.45
C GLU A 93 -16.56 21.62 13.39
N GLY A 94 -16.53 20.44 14.03
CA GLY A 94 -17.70 19.58 14.13
C GLY A 94 -17.40 18.19 14.68
N GLU A 95 -18.30 17.67 15.51
CA GLU A 95 -18.28 16.27 15.92
C GLU A 95 -18.90 15.39 14.83
N ILE A 96 -18.20 14.34 14.45
CA ILE A 96 -18.68 13.37 13.47
C ILE A 96 -19.27 12.18 14.22
N PRO A 97 -20.51 11.78 13.92
CA PRO A 97 -21.12 10.61 14.55
C PRO A 97 -20.32 9.34 14.29
N ASP A 98 -20.12 8.52 15.33
CA ASP A 98 -19.41 7.24 15.23
C ASP A 98 -20.02 6.29 14.20
N ALA A 99 -21.33 6.39 13.95
CA ALA A 99 -22.02 5.60 12.93
C ALA A 99 -21.42 5.85 11.53
N MET A 100 -21.02 7.08 11.20
CA MET A 100 -20.39 7.39 9.91
C MET A 100 -18.99 6.78 9.82
N ILE A 101 -18.24 6.82 10.92
CA ILE A 101 -16.88 6.24 11.00
C ILE A 101 -16.97 4.72 10.86
N ASN A 102 -17.87 4.07 11.60
CA ASN A 102 -18.06 2.62 11.56
C ASN A 102 -18.48 2.14 10.16
N ASN A 103 -19.39 2.85 9.49
CA ASN A 103 -19.75 2.55 8.10
C ASN A 103 -18.54 2.64 7.17
N ARG A 104 -17.66 3.64 7.37
CA ARG A 104 -16.44 3.77 6.57
C ARG A 104 -15.42 2.68 6.88
N VAL A 105 -15.27 2.28 8.15
CA VAL A 105 -14.45 1.14 8.56
C VAL A 105 -14.90 -0.13 7.86
N ASP A 106 -16.21 -0.40 7.82
CA ASP A 106 -16.76 -1.58 7.13
C ASP A 106 -16.48 -1.55 5.62
N ASP A 107 -16.60 -0.36 5.00
CA ASP A 107 -16.22 -0.18 3.58
C ASP A 107 -14.72 -0.46 3.37
N LEU A 108 -13.83 0.02 4.26
CA LEU A 108 -12.38 -0.23 4.18
C LEU A 108 -12.02 -1.71 4.38
N VAL A 109 -12.72 -2.41 5.28
CA VAL A 109 -12.56 -3.85 5.48
C VAL A 109 -12.97 -4.61 4.22
N ARG A 110 -14.07 -4.22 3.57
CA ARG A 110 -14.50 -4.82 2.30
C ARG A 110 -13.50 -4.52 1.17
N ASP A 111 -12.95 -3.32 1.10
CA ASP A 111 -11.95 -2.95 0.11
C ASP A 111 -10.62 -3.72 0.33
N TRP A 112 -10.27 -3.96 1.60
CA TRP A 112 -9.16 -4.83 1.95
C TRP A 112 -9.43 -6.27 1.51
N GLU A 113 -10.63 -6.81 1.78
CA GLU A 113 -11.02 -8.15 1.37
C GLU A 113 -10.99 -8.29 -0.17
N TYR A 114 -11.54 -7.31 -0.90
CA TYR A 114 -11.57 -7.32 -2.36
C TYR A 114 -10.17 -7.40 -2.97
N ARG A 115 -9.21 -6.62 -2.43
CA ARG A 115 -7.82 -6.65 -2.90
C ARG A 115 -7.11 -7.97 -2.56
N ASN A 116 -7.41 -8.56 -1.42
CA ASN A 116 -6.79 -9.81 -0.98
C ASN A 116 -7.49 -11.07 -1.52
N ARG A 117 -8.69 -10.92 -2.10
CA ARG A 117 -9.44 -12.02 -2.71
C ARG A 117 -8.64 -12.71 -3.82
N TYR A 118 -7.85 -11.97 -4.59
CA TYR A 118 -6.99 -12.52 -5.63
C TYR A 118 -5.85 -13.39 -5.07
N GLN A 119 -5.43 -13.14 -3.84
CA GLN A 119 -4.44 -13.94 -3.12
C GLN A 119 -5.08 -15.12 -2.36
N GLY A 120 -6.41 -15.27 -2.44
CA GLY A 120 -7.16 -16.32 -1.74
C GLY A 120 -7.24 -16.13 -0.23
N ILE A 121 -6.91 -14.93 0.29
CA ILE A 121 -6.92 -14.65 1.72
C ILE A 121 -8.23 -13.95 2.08
N THR A 122 -9.02 -14.58 2.96
CA THR A 122 -10.22 -13.94 3.54
C THR A 122 -9.88 -13.22 4.84
N VAL A 123 -10.74 -12.29 5.26
CA VAL A 123 -10.61 -11.63 6.57
C VAL A 123 -10.59 -12.68 7.69
N ALA A 124 -11.44 -13.71 7.59
CA ALA A 124 -11.51 -14.77 8.59
C ALA A 124 -10.20 -15.57 8.71
N ASP A 125 -9.52 -15.83 7.59
CA ASP A 125 -8.24 -16.54 7.59
C ASP A 125 -7.10 -15.67 8.10
N TYR A 126 -7.13 -14.37 7.77
CA TYR A 126 -6.19 -13.40 8.31
C TYR A 126 -6.29 -13.31 9.84
N LEU A 127 -7.50 -13.18 10.38
CA LEU A 127 -7.74 -13.13 11.83
C LEU A 127 -7.23 -14.38 12.56
N LYS A 128 -7.38 -15.57 11.96
CA LYS A 128 -6.83 -16.83 12.50
C LYS A 128 -5.30 -16.84 12.47
N PHE A 129 -4.70 -16.35 11.39
CA PHE A 129 -3.24 -16.31 11.24
C PHE A 129 -2.59 -15.35 12.24
N THR A 130 -3.19 -14.17 12.45
CA THR A 130 -2.68 -13.14 13.37
C THR A 130 -3.13 -13.35 14.82
N ASN A 131 -4.02 -14.29 15.09
CA ASN A 131 -4.68 -14.49 16.40
C ASN A 131 -5.32 -13.20 16.94
N THR A 132 -5.93 -12.41 16.06
CA THR A 132 -6.62 -11.15 16.41
C THR A 132 -8.12 -11.29 16.24
N THR A 133 -8.90 -10.47 16.95
CA THR A 133 -10.36 -10.42 16.77
C THR A 133 -10.75 -9.45 15.65
N ILE A 134 -11.99 -9.54 15.16
CA ILE A 134 -12.47 -8.64 14.12
C ILE A 134 -12.56 -7.18 14.60
N GLU A 135 -12.81 -6.98 15.89
CA GLU A 135 -12.84 -5.66 16.53
C GLU A 135 -11.44 -5.03 16.52
N GLN A 136 -10.41 -5.80 16.87
CA GLN A 136 -9.02 -5.34 16.82
C GLN A 136 -8.58 -5.03 15.38
N PHE A 137 -9.03 -5.83 14.42
CA PHE A 137 -8.78 -5.56 13.01
C PHE A 137 -9.46 -4.27 12.55
N LYS A 138 -10.73 -4.07 12.92
CA LYS A 138 -11.49 -2.84 12.63
C LYS A 138 -10.88 -1.60 13.31
N GLU A 139 -10.31 -1.75 14.50
CA GLU A 139 -9.65 -0.67 15.24
C GLU A 139 -8.52 -0.04 14.41
N ASN A 140 -7.73 -0.86 13.71
CA ASN A 140 -6.66 -0.39 12.82
C ASN A 140 -7.17 0.49 11.66
N PHE A 141 -8.45 0.36 11.30
CA PHE A 141 -9.08 1.16 10.26
C PHE A 141 -9.86 2.36 10.80
N LYS A 142 -10.07 2.51 12.12
CA LYS A 142 -10.85 3.61 12.67
C LYS A 142 -10.21 4.97 12.45
N GLU A 143 -8.92 5.11 12.73
CA GLU A 143 -8.19 6.36 12.50
C GLU A 143 -8.21 6.79 11.02
N PRO A 144 -7.81 5.94 10.04
CA PRO A 144 -7.88 6.31 8.63
C PRO A 144 -9.32 6.51 8.15
N ALA A 145 -10.30 5.77 8.66
CA ALA A 145 -11.71 5.99 8.35
C ALA A 145 -12.19 7.37 8.84
N ALA A 146 -11.85 7.76 10.07
CA ALA A 146 -12.22 9.05 10.63
C ALA A 146 -11.62 10.20 9.82
N LYS A 147 -10.34 10.11 9.43
CA LYS A 147 -9.69 11.08 8.54
C LYS A 147 -10.40 11.19 7.19
N GLN A 148 -10.73 10.06 6.56
CA GLN A 148 -11.43 10.06 5.27
C GLN A 148 -12.86 10.62 5.35
N VAL A 149 -13.59 10.34 6.42
CA VAL A 149 -14.94 10.91 6.63
C VAL A 149 -14.84 12.42 6.86
N LYS A 150 -13.89 12.89 7.68
CA LYS A 150 -13.62 14.33 7.88
C LYS A 150 -13.31 15.04 6.57
N LEU A 151 -12.37 14.49 5.81
CA LEU A 151 -11.97 15.06 4.52
C LEU A 151 -13.16 15.14 3.55
N ARG A 152 -13.95 14.06 3.45
CA ARG A 152 -15.13 14.03 2.59
C ARG A 152 -16.12 15.15 2.97
N LEU A 153 -16.44 15.29 4.26
CA LEU A 153 -17.37 16.31 4.73
C LEU A 153 -16.83 17.72 4.52
N ALA A 154 -15.53 17.93 4.72
CA ALA A 154 -14.87 19.20 4.46
C ALA A 154 -14.93 19.57 2.97
N LEU A 155 -14.62 18.63 2.07
CA LEU A 155 -14.71 18.83 0.62
C LEU A 155 -16.15 19.09 0.16
N GLU A 156 -17.14 18.35 0.69
CA GLU A 156 -18.55 18.61 0.40
C GLU A 156 -18.97 20.03 0.82
N LYS A 157 -18.44 20.55 1.95
CA LYS A 157 -18.68 21.93 2.39
C LYS A 157 -17.97 22.97 1.53
N ILE A 158 -16.71 22.74 1.16
CA ILE A 158 -15.97 23.63 0.25
C ILE A 158 -16.68 23.71 -1.09
N ALA A 159 -17.10 22.57 -1.66
CA ALA A 159 -17.86 22.53 -2.91
C ALA A 159 -19.18 23.29 -2.83
N GLN A 160 -19.89 23.25 -1.69
CA GLN A 160 -21.09 24.05 -1.45
C GLN A 160 -20.80 25.56 -1.36
N ILE A 161 -19.71 25.95 -0.70
CA ILE A 161 -19.32 27.35 -0.51
C ILE A 161 -18.85 27.97 -1.84
N GLU A 162 -18.01 27.25 -2.57
CA GLU A 162 -17.45 27.69 -3.85
C GLU A 162 -18.39 27.45 -5.04
N ASN A 163 -19.54 26.82 -4.78
CA ASN A 163 -20.56 26.50 -5.78
C ASN A 163 -19.98 25.79 -7.01
N VAL A 164 -19.18 24.76 -6.74
CA VAL A 164 -18.55 23.94 -7.78
C VAL A 164 -19.64 23.15 -8.49
N ALA A 165 -20.04 23.62 -9.67
CA ALA A 165 -20.99 22.94 -10.53
C ALA A 165 -20.22 22.03 -11.49
N VAL A 166 -20.55 20.73 -11.46
CA VAL A 166 -20.07 19.77 -12.46
C VAL A 166 -21.05 19.81 -13.62
N THR A 167 -20.56 20.11 -14.81
CA THR A 167 -21.40 20.09 -16.02
C THR A 167 -21.50 18.67 -16.58
N ASP A 168 -22.55 18.38 -17.35
CA ASP A 168 -22.67 17.11 -18.04
C ASP A 168 -21.49 16.89 -19.00
N GLU A 169 -20.96 17.96 -19.59
CA GLU A 169 -19.78 17.92 -20.48
C GLU A 169 -18.51 17.45 -19.73
N ASP A 170 -18.30 17.92 -18.50
CA ASP A 170 -17.17 17.46 -17.66
C ASP A 170 -17.30 15.96 -17.37
N VAL A 171 -18.51 15.50 -17.07
CA VAL A 171 -18.79 14.09 -16.80
C VAL A 171 -18.57 13.23 -18.07
N GLU A 172 -19.00 13.70 -19.23
CA GLU A 172 -18.78 12.98 -20.50
C GLU A 172 -17.31 12.90 -20.87
N LYS A 173 -16.54 13.98 -20.62
CA LYS A 173 -15.09 13.99 -20.82
C LYS A 173 -14.39 12.97 -19.94
N GLU A 174 -14.72 12.93 -18.65
CA GLU A 174 -14.18 11.93 -17.72
C GLU A 174 -14.54 10.50 -18.15
N TYR A 175 -15.76 10.27 -18.65
CA TYR A 175 -16.13 8.95 -19.18
C TYR A 175 -15.31 8.57 -20.42
N ALA A 176 -15.00 9.53 -21.30
CA ALA A 176 -14.16 9.27 -22.47
C ALA A 176 -12.71 8.95 -22.06
N GLU A 177 -12.14 9.70 -21.12
CA GLU A 177 -10.80 9.45 -20.58
C GLU A 177 -10.71 8.09 -19.87
N MET A 178 -11.74 7.74 -19.08
CA MET A 178 -11.83 6.42 -18.46
C MET A 178 -11.95 5.31 -19.51
N ALA A 179 -12.77 5.49 -20.54
CA ALA A 179 -12.92 4.52 -21.63
C ALA A 179 -11.60 4.26 -22.35
N GLU A 180 -10.81 5.31 -22.59
CA GLU A 180 -9.47 5.23 -23.19
C GLU A 180 -8.49 4.49 -22.28
N ASN A 181 -8.41 4.89 -21.00
CA ASN A 181 -7.49 4.30 -20.01
C ASN A 181 -7.75 2.81 -19.77
N TYR A 182 -9.01 2.41 -19.69
CA TYR A 182 -9.40 1.01 -19.48
C TYR A 182 -9.56 0.22 -20.79
N LYS A 183 -9.40 0.87 -21.95
CA LYS A 183 -9.66 0.29 -23.29
C LYS A 183 -11.04 -0.39 -23.38
N MET A 184 -12.05 0.29 -22.84
CA MET A 184 -13.43 -0.20 -22.75
C MET A 184 -14.35 0.70 -23.57
N GLU A 185 -15.38 0.11 -24.18
CA GLU A 185 -16.45 0.87 -24.83
C GLU A 185 -17.16 1.82 -23.84
N LEU A 186 -17.38 3.06 -24.26
CA LEU A 186 -17.92 4.15 -23.44
C LEU A 186 -19.29 3.79 -22.83
N ASP A 187 -20.13 3.07 -23.56
CA ASP A 187 -21.42 2.58 -23.08
C ASP A 187 -21.30 1.60 -21.89
N LYS A 188 -20.25 0.77 -21.88
CA LYS A 188 -20.00 -0.15 -20.77
C LYS A 188 -19.49 0.61 -19.54
N VAL A 189 -18.68 1.66 -19.74
CA VAL A 189 -18.21 2.54 -18.67
C VAL A 189 -19.40 3.28 -18.05
N LYS A 190 -20.25 3.94 -18.86
CA LYS A 190 -21.49 4.61 -18.41
C LYS A 190 -22.41 3.64 -17.65
N GLY A 191 -22.62 2.43 -18.18
CA GLY A 191 -23.44 1.40 -17.53
C GLY A 191 -22.89 0.90 -16.19
N SER A 192 -21.57 0.81 -16.05
CA SER A 192 -20.91 0.40 -14.80
C SER A 192 -20.89 1.49 -13.72
N CYS A 193 -20.85 2.76 -14.13
CA CYS A 193 -20.81 3.91 -13.22
C CYS A 193 -22.21 4.26 -12.68
N CYS A 194 -23.23 4.26 -13.55
CA CYS A 194 -24.62 4.58 -13.19
C CYS A 194 -25.22 3.62 -12.15
N ARG A 195 -24.75 2.36 -12.11
CA ARG A 195 -25.21 1.38 -11.11
C ARG A 195 -24.76 1.72 -9.68
N ARG A 196 -23.67 2.49 -9.52
CA ARG A 196 -23.10 2.86 -8.22
C ARG A 196 -23.71 4.15 -7.67
N SER A 197 -24.06 5.10 -8.54
CA SER A 197 -24.76 6.33 -8.15
C SER A 197 -26.21 6.09 -7.71
N ALA A 198 -26.86 5.05 -8.25
CA ALA A 198 -28.23 4.67 -7.88
C ALA A 198 -28.34 3.90 -6.54
N GLN A 199 -27.27 3.26 -6.07
CA GLN A 199 -27.32 2.36 -4.89
C GLN A 199 -27.05 3.08 -3.55
N LYS A 200 -26.63 4.36 -3.54
CA LYS A 200 -26.19 5.07 -2.32
C LYS A 200 -26.73 6.50 -2.20
N ARG A 201 -27.98 6.75 -2.61
CA ARG A 201 -28.73 7.96 -2.24
C ARG A 201 -30.08 7.59 -1.61
N PRO A 202 -30.19 7.50 -0.28
CA PRO A 202 -31.39 7.97 0.40
C PRO A 202 -31.46 9.51 0.35
#